data_AF-A0A812WTP5-F1
#
_entry.id   AF-A0A812WTP5-F1
#
_cell.length_a   1.000
_cell.length_b   1.000
_cell.length_c   1.000
_cell.angle_alpha   90.00
_cell.angle_beta   90.00
_cell.angle_gamma   90.00
#
_symmetry.space_group_name_H-M   'P 1'
#
loop_
_entity.id
_entity.type
_entity.pdbx_description
1 polymer ?
#
loop_
_entity_poly.entity_id
_entity_poly.type
_entity_poly.pdbx_seq_one_letter_code
_entity_poly.pdbx_strand_id
1 'polypeptide(L)'
;AKLLRAFPEVLIMIKGISAAARSVFFTIFLLILVLYIFGIAFTQICSGPDTPSDLRAKFLNVPESMLTLLFHGVFMDDMVDLLTPLRQNALAFA
;
A
#
# COMPACT_ATOMS: atom_id res chain seq x y z
N ALA A 1 32.71 -5.96 -4.70
CA ALA A 1 32.98 -7.10 -3.78
C ALA A 1 34.17 -6.91 -2.82
N LYS A 2 35.22 -6.11 -3.12
CA LYS A 2 36.37 -5.93 -2.19
C LYS A 2 36.21 -4.85 -1.12
N LEU A 3 35.28 -3.91 -1.26
CA LEU A 3 35.05 -2.83 -0.27
C LEU A 3 34.35 -3.31 1.01
N LEU A 4 33.43 -4.29 0.92
CA LEU A 4 32.69 -4.83 2.07
C LEU A 4 33.54 -5.68 3.03
N ARG A 5 34.75 -6.08 2.63
CA ARG A 5 35.72 -6.80 3.49
C ARG A 5 36.68 -5.85 4.24
N ALA A 6 36.74 -4.57 3.85
CA ALA A 6 37.61 -3.59 4.48
C ALA A 6 37.01 -3.02 5.78
N PHE A 7 35.68 -3.09 5.94
CA PHE A 7 34.96 -2.57 7.10
C PHE A 7 34.12 -3.68 7.76
N PRO A 8 34.67 -4.43 8.73
CA PRO A 8 33.94 -5.48 9.44
C PRO A 8 32.66 -4.97 10.13
N GLU A 9 32.58 -3.67 10.46
CA GLU A 9 31.37 -3.03 10.99
C GLU A 9 30.16 -3.12 10.06
N VAL A 10 30.35 -2.95 8.74
CA VAL A 10 29.25 -3.03 7.77
C VAL A 10 28.70 -4.47 7.70
N LEU A 11 29.58 -5.48 7.81
CA LEU A 11 29.17 -6.88 7.85
C LEU A 11 28.36 -7.22 9.11
N ILE A 12 28.69 -6.61 10.25
CA ILE A 12 27.94 -6.76 11.51
C ILE A 12 26.55 -6.12 11.38
N MET A 13 26.46 -4.92 10.81
CA MET A 13 25.18 -4.25 10.58
C MET A 13 24.27 -5.05 9.64
N ILE A 14 24.80 -5.59 8.54
CA ILE A 14 24.04 -6.42 7.60
C ILE A 14 23.51 -7.69 8.29
N LYS A 15 24.32 -8.32 9.15
CA LYS A 15 23.92 -9.51 9.92
C LYS A 15 22.86 -9.19 10.99
N GLY A 16 22.88 -7.97 11.52
CA GLY A 16 21.81 -7.44 12.38
C GLY A 16 20.50 -7.24 11.61
N ILE A 17 20.56 -6.61 10.43
CA ILE A 17 19.39 -6.40 9.55
C ILE A 17 18.79 -7.73 9.12
N SER A 18 19.62 -8.73 8.78
CA SER A 18 19.11 -10.05 8.38
C SER A 18 18.45 -10.81 9.54
N ALA A 19 18.94 -10.65 10.78
CA ALA A 19 18.29 -11.19 11.95
C ALA A 19 16.92 -10.53 12.20
N ALA A 20 16.83 -9.21 12.02
CA ALA A 20 15.57 -8.47 12.13
C ALA A 20 14.61 -8.77 10.97
N ALA A 21 15.11 -9.06 9.77
CA ALA A 21 14.31 -9.30 8.57
C ALA A 21 13.28 -10.43 8.74
N ARG A 22 13.57 -11.46 9.57
CA ARG A 22 12.60 -12.51 9.88
C ARG A 22 11.34 -11.95 10.54
N SER A 23 11.48 -10.98 11.45
CA SER A 23 10.32 -10.33 12.10
C SER A 23 9.59 -9.37 11.16
N VAL A 24 10.35 -8.61 10.35
CA VAL A 24 9.81 -7.69 9.34
C VAL A 24 9.03 -8.44 8.25
N PHE A 25 9.42 -9.69 7.95
CA PHE A 25 8.68 -10.53 7.01
C PHE A 25 7.24 -10.77 7.48
N PHE A 26 7.03 -11.05 8.77
CA PHE A 26 5.69 -11.23 9.31
C PHE A 26 4.88 -9.93 9.28
N THR A 27 5.51 -8.78 9.53
CA THR A 27 4.79 -7.49 9.46
C THR A 27 4.43 -7.11 8.02
N ILE A 28 5.29 -7.39 7.05
CA ILE A 28 4.99 -7.19 5.62
C ILE A 28 3.87 -8.13 5.17
N PHE A 29 3.89 -9.40 5.60
CA PHE A 29 2.84 -10.35 5.28
C PHE A 29 1.48 -9.91 5.87
N LEU A 30 1.48 -9.47 7.12
CA LEU A 30 0.29 -8.90 7.76
C LEU A 30 -0.20 -7.66 6.98
N LEU A 31 0.70 -6.77 6.58
CA LEU A 31 0.37 -5.59 5.78
C LEU A 31 -0.30 -5.97 4.44
N ILE A 32 0.24 -6.95 3.72
CA ILE A 32 -0.33 -7.43 2.45
C ILE A 32 -1.73 -8.01 2.67
N LEU A 33 -1.94 -8.78 3.75
CA LEU A 33 -3.25 -9.33 4.09
C LEU A 33 -4.28 -8.22 4.34
N VAL A 34 -3.89 -7.20 5.10
CA VAL A 34 -4.74 -6.03 5.35
C VAL A 34 -5.06 -5.32 4.03
N LEU A 35 -4.06 -5.04 3.20
CA LEU A 35 -4.25 -4.41 1.89
C LEU A 35 -5.16 -5.23 0.97
N TYR A 36 -5.11 -6.56 1.03
CA TYR A 36 -5.99 -7.44 0.26
C TYR A 36 -7.45 -7.31 0.70
N ILE A 37 -7.72 -7.36 2.01
CA ILE A 37 -9.08 -7.21 2.57
C ILE A 37 -9.66 -5.85 2.19
N PHE A 38 -8.90 -4.77 2.42
CA PHE A 38 -9.33 -3.42 2.04
C PHE A 38 -9.43 -3.27 0.52
N GLY A 39 -8.53 -3.86 -0.25
CA GLY A 39 -8.55 -3.84 -1.71
C GLY A 39 -9.86 -4.41 -2.27
N ILE A 40 -10.32 -5.56 -1.75
CA ILE A 40 -11.62 -6.13 -2.12
C ILE A 40 -12.76 -5.18 -1.71
N ALA A 41 -12.75 -4.68 -0.47
CA ALA A 41 -13.81 -3.81 0.03
C ALA A 41 -13.96 -2.53 -0.82
N PHE A 42 -12.85 -1.83 -1.08
CA PHE A 42 -12.84 -0.61 -1.89
C PHE A 42 -13.21 -0.87 -3.34
N THR A 43 -12.79 -2.01 -3.91
CA THR A 43 -13.20 -2.42 -5.27
C THR A 43 -14.72 -2.55 -5.35
N GLN A 44 -15.37 -3.14 -4.34
CA GLN A 44 -16.83 -3.28 -4.32
C GLN A 44 -17.54 -1.94 -4.11
N ILE A 45 -17.06 -1.11 -3.18
CA ILE A 45 -17.65 0.20 -2.87
C ILE A 45 -17.56 1.15 -4.07
N CYS A 46 -16.40 1.19 -4.74
CA CYS A 46 -16.16 2.08 -5.88
C CYS A 46 -16.65 1.50 -7.23
N SER A 47 -17.31 0.34 -7.24
CA SER A 47 -17.88 -0.26 -8.45
C SER A 47 -19.27 0.27 -8.81
N GLY A 48 -19.81 1.22 -8.05
CA GLY A 48 -21.13 1.81 -8.30
C GLY A 48 -21.18 2.71 -9.55
N PRO A 49 -22.35 2.85 -10.19
CA PRO A 49 -22.54 3.65 -11.40
C PRO A 49 -22.28 5.15 -11.20
N ASP A 50 -22.42 5.66 -9.97
CA ASP A 50 -22.24 7.07 -9.61
C ASP A 50 -20.80 7.42 -9.20
N THR A 51 -19.86 6.48 -9.36
CA THR A 51 -18.46 6.69 -8.99
C THR A 51 -17.73 7.51 -10.07
N PRO A 52 -16.99 8.57 -9.71
CA PRO A 52 -16.17 9.34 -10.65
C PRO A 52 -15.25 8.41 -11.46
N SER A 53 -15.11 8.66 -12.77
CA SER A 53 -14.31 7.84 -13.69
C SER A 53 -12.87 7.63 -13.21
N ASP A 54 -12.30 8.67 -12.60
CA ASP A 54 -10.91 8.70 -12.14
C ASP A 54 -10.71 7.79 -10.92
N LEU A 55 -11.72 7.73 -10.05
CA LEU A 55 -11.74 6.86 -8.88
C LEU A 55 -11.99 5.41 -9.29
N ARG A 56 -12.89 5.19 -10.26
CA ARG A 56 -13.19 3.86 -10.79
C ARG A 56 -11.99 3.24 -11.50
N ALA A 57 -11.16 4.04 -12.17
CA ALA A 57 -9.91 3.58 -12.77
C ALA A 57 -8.89 3.09 -11.72
N LYS A 58 -8.79 3.79 -10.58
CA LYS A 58 -7.90 3.42 -9.45
C LYS A 58 -8.37 2.17 -8.70
N PHE A 59 -9.69 1.89 -8.67
CA PHE A 59 -10.29 0.76 -7.94
C PHE A 59 -10.96 -0.28 -8.84
N LEU A 60 -10.51 -0.44 -10.09
CA LEU A 60 -11.15 -1.32 -11.08
C LEU A 60 -10.98 -2.81 -10.72
N ASN A 61 -9.79 -3.19 -10.26
CA ASN A 61 -9.42 -4.57 -9.97
C ASN A 61 -8.81 -4.65 -8.58
N VAL A 62 -8.98 -5.80 -7.89
CA VAL A 62 -8.37 -6.05 -6.57
C VAL A 62 -6.87 -5.71 -6.50
N PRO A 63 -6.00 -6.15 -7.44
CA PRO A 63 -4.59 -5.77 -7.43
C PRO A 63 -4.33 -4.26 -7.61
N GLU A 64 -5.11 -3.57 -8.45
CA GLU A 64 -5.00 -2.11 -8.63
C GLU A 64 -5.44 -1.37 -7.36
N SER A 65 -6.51 -1.83 -6.72
CA SER A 65 -6.99 -1.31 -5.44
C SER A 65 -5.96 -1.51 -4.33
N MET A 66 -5.31 -2.67 -4.27
CA MET A 66 -4.22 -2.94 -3.32
C MET A 66 -3.03 -2.02 -3.53
N LEU A 67 -2.63 -1.78 -4.79
CA LEU A 67 -1.50 -0.92 -5.13
C LEU A 67 -1.84 0.54 -4.82
N THR A 68 -3.04 0.98 -5.17
CA THR A 68 -3.57 2.30 -4.83
C THR A 68 -3.58 2.52 -3.31
N LEU A 69 -4.03 1.55 -2.51
CA LEU A 69 -4.02 1.60 -1.05
C LEU A 69 -2.60 1.57 -0.46
N LEU A 70 -1.66 0.87 -1.09
CA LEU A 70 -0.26 0.87 -0.67
C LEU A 70 0.36 2.25 -0.86
N PHE A 71 0.25 2.85 -2.04
CA PHE A 71 0.84 4.15 -2.33
C PHE A 71 0.11 5.31 -1.64
N HIS A 72 -1.20 5.42 -1.81
CA HIS A 72 -1.95 6.56 -1.29
C HIS A 72 -2.42 6.38 0.16
N GLY A 73 -2.52 5.13 0.64
CA GLY A 73 -2.94 4.82 2.01
C GLY A 73 -1.78 4.61 2.97
N VAL A 74 -0.80 3.78 2.59
CA VAL A 74 0.35 3.45 3.47
C VAL A 74 1.48 4.46 3.31
N PHE A 75 1.86 4.79 2.07
CA PHE A 75 2.89 5.81 1.81
C PHE A 75 2.34 7.24 1.84
N MET A 76 1.01 7.40 1.89
CA MET A 76 0.32 8.70 1.85
C MET A 76 0.73 9.56 0.65
N ASP A 77 1.14 8.90 -0.43
CA ASP A 77 1.56 9.55 -1.66
C ASP A 77 0.32 10.16 -2.34
N ASP A 78 0.35 11.47 -2.59
CA ASP A 78 -0.74 12.25 -3.18
C ASP A 78 -2.13 11.95 -2.57
N MET A 79 -2.19 11.83 -1.24
CA MET A 79 -3.40 11.48 -0.49
C MET A 79 -4.59 12.43 -0.77
N VAL A 80 -4.33 13.73 -1.01
CA VAL A 80 -5.36 14.75 -1.26
C VAL A 80 -6.11 14.49 -2.57
N ASP A 81 -5.40 14.01 -3.59
CA ASP A 81 -5.97 13.71 -4.92
C ASP A 81 -6.88 12.48 -4.88
N LEU A 82 -6.71 11.62 -3.89
CA LEU A 82 -7.57 10.44 -3.69
C LEU A 82 -8.72 10.74 -2.72
N LEU A 83 -8.47 11.51 -1.65
CA LEU A 83 -9.51 11.85 -0.67
C LEU A 83 -10.58 12.80 -1.20
N THR A 84 -10.20 13.74 -2.07
CA THR A 84 -11.17 14.69 -2.66
C THR A 84 -12.29 13.99 -3.43
N PRO A 85 -12.00 13.09 -4.38
CA PRO A 85 -13.04 12.34 -5.09
C PRO A 85 -13.75 11.30 -4.21
N LEU A 86 -13.05 10.65 -3.25
CA LEU A 86 -13.71 9.76 -2.28
C LEU A 86 -14.73 10.48 -1.42
N ARG A 87 -14.39 11.67 -0.91
CA ARG A 87 -15.29 12.48 -0.08
C ARG A 87 -16.51 12.91 -0.88
N GLN A 88 -16.33 13.33 -2.12
CA GLN A 88 -17.45 13.68 -3.00
C GLN A 88 -18.38 12.49 -3.25
N ASN A 89 -17.82 11.32 -3.51
CA ASN A 89 -18.59 10.10 -3.69
C ASN A 89 -19.35 9.71 -2.41
N ALA A 90 -18.73 9.80 -1.23
CA ALA A 90 -19.39 9.54 0.05
C ALA A 90 -20.57 10.51 0.34
N LEU A 91 -20.43 11.79 -0.02
CA LEU A 91 -21.51 12.78 0.12
C LEU A 91 -22.66 12.55 -0.87
N ALA A 92 -22.43 11.86 -2.00
CA ALA A 92 -23.50 11.51 -2.93
C ALA A 92 -24.40 10.37 -2.43
N PHE A 93 -23.94 9.60 -1.44
CA PHE A 93 -24.70 8.52 -0.81
C PHE A 93 -25.42 8.92 0.50
N ALA A 94 -25.21 10.16 0.97
CA ALA A 94 -25.85 10.72 2.18
C ALA A 94 -27.00 11.67 1.82
#